data_AF-A0AB32V6P2-F1
#
_entry.id   AF-A0AB32V6P2-F1
#
_cell.length_a   1.000
_cell.length_b   1.000
_cell.length_c   1.000
_cell.angle_alpha   90.00
_cell.angle_beta   90.00
_cell.angle_gamma   90.00
#
_symmetry.space_group_name_H-M   'P 1'
#
loop_
_entity.id
_entity.type
_entity.pdbx_description
1 polymer ?
#
loop_
_entity_poly.entity_id
_entity_poly.type
_entity_poly.pdbx_seq_one_letter_code
_entity_poly.pdbx_strand_id
1 'polypeptide(L)'
;MGSSSVITPEDVLESLMNDGTIDALRLKIINQLKANEELKNTTIRMAEQSKVLNTPGAEKQTKRELFDALRQELETPVLERASKSVWDLILDSNGLGKEISETVERVFCKLSGREPPLFPHPNDESQPEKEADDEKGKGKEKENENEKENSNSKSKKRNFSEMNAEGSATEVAGKSSDTPAAPDDAT
;
A
#
# COMPACT_ATOMS: atom_id res chain seq x y z
N MET A 1 -11.80 37.75 3.01
CA MET A 1 -11.97 36.77 4.10
C MET A 1 -11.88 35.40 3.46
N GLY A 2 -10.75 34.70 3.63
CA GLY A 2 -10.53 33.40 2.99
C GLY A 2 -11.47 32.39 3.62
N SER A 3 -12.33 31.78 2.80
CA SER A 3 -13.12 30.62 3.20
C SER A 3 -12.17 29.51 3.64
N SER A 4 -12.09 29.26 4.95
CA SER A 4 -11.46 28.07 5.52
C SER A 4 -12.35 26.87 5.18
N SER A 5 -12.37 26.48 3.90
CA SER A 5 -12.94 25.21 3.50
C SER A 5 -12.07 24.10 4.08
N VAL A 6 -12.71 23.17 4.77
CA VAL A 6 -12.04 21.96 5.25
C VAL A 6 -11.52 21.21 4.04
N ILE A 7 -10.21 21.01 3.96
CA ILE A 7 -9.59 20.22 2.90
C ILE A 7 -9.97 18.75 3.10
N THR A 8 -10.53 18.15 2.06
CA THR A 8 -10.93 16.75 2.03
C THR A 8 -9.83 15.87 1.43
N PRO A 9 -9.81 14.56 1.71
CA PRO A 9 -8.92 13.63 1.03
C PRO A 9 -9.05 13.66 -0.50
N GLU A 10 -10.26 13.90 -1.01
CA GLU A 10 -10.54 14.01 -2.44
C GLU A 10 -9.83 15.22 -3.07
N ASP A 11 -9.79 16.37 -2.38
CA ASP A 11 -9.06 17.57 -2.85
C ASP A 11 -7.55 17.29 -2.99
N VAL A 12 -6.98 16.53 -2.03
CA VAL A 12 -5.57 16.13 -2.05
C VAL A 12 -5.32 15.17 -3.21
N LEU A 13 -6.20 14.19 -3.40
CA LEU A 13 -6.09 13.21 -4.47
C LEU A 13 -6.19 13.87 -5.85
N GLU A 14 -7.15 14.77 -6.03
CA GLU A 14 -7.34 15.52 -7.27
C GLU A 14 -6.09 16.35 -7.60
N SER A 15 -5.51 17.05 -6.62
CA SER A 15 -4.26 17.79 -6.80
C SER A 15 -3.12 16.89 -7.27
N LEU A 16 -2.93 15.73 -6.62
CA LEU A 16 -1.87 14.76 -6.95
C LEU A 16 -2.05 14.10 -8.32
N MET A 17 -3.30 13.92 -8.75
CA MET A 17 -3.61 13.42 -10.09
C MET A 17 -3.31 14.46 -11.16
N ASN A 18 -3.65 15.72 -10.91
CA ASN A 18 -3.54 16.80 -11.88
C ASN A 18 -2.10 17.29 -12.11
N ASP A 19 -1.21 17.16 -11.11
CA ASP A 19 0.19 17.58 -11.22
C ASP A 19 1.16 16.46 -11.68
N GLY A 20 0.63 15.26 -11.93
CA GLY A 20 1.40 14.10 -12.37
C GLY A 20 2.21 13.40 -11.27
N THR A 21 2.05 13.80 -10.01
CA THR A 21 2.76 13.18 -8.88
C THR A 21 2.42 11.71 -8.72
N ILE A 22 1.16 11.32 -8.92
CA ILE A 22 0.76 9.89 -8.85
C ILE A 22 1.49 9.07 -9.91
N ASP A 23 1.60 9.56 -11.14
CA ASP A 23 2.31 8.86 -12.20
C ASP A 23 3.81 8.78 -11.93
N ALA A 24 4.40 9.83 -11.36
CA ALA A 24 5.80 9.81 -10.93
C ALA A 24 6.05 8.77 -9.83
N LEU A 25 5.19 8.69 -8.82
CA LEU A 25 5.26 7.68 -7.76
C LEU A 25 5.06 6.27 -8.32
N ARG A 26 4.07 6.08 -9.20
CA ARG A 26 3.84 4.81 -9.91
C ARG A 26 5.08 4.39 -10.71
N LEU A 27 5.72 5.31 -11.41
CA LEU A 27 6.95 5.03 -12.16
C LEU A 27 8.10 4.61 -11.23
N LYS A 28 8.26 5.26 -10.07
CA LYS A 28 9.24 4.86 -9.05
C LYS A 28 8.98 3.44 -8.55
N ILE A 29 7.74 3.09 -8.21
CA ILE A 29 7.34 1.74 -7.80
C ILE A 29 7.72 0.72 -8.89
N ILE A 30 7.34 0.99 -10.14
CA ILE A 30 7.65 0.10 -11.27
C ILE A 30 9.16 -0.10 -11.44
N ASN A 31 9.94 0.97 -11.33
CA ASN A 31 11.40 0.90 -11.47
C ASN A 31 12.05 0.08 -10.34
N GLN A 32 11.59 0.24 -9.10
CA GLN A 32 12.08 -0.57 -7.98
C GLN A 32 11.72 -2.05 -8.14
N LEU A 33 10.49 -2.37 -8.57
CA LEU A 33 10.11 -3.76 -8.88
C LEU A 33 10.95 -4.35 -10.01
N LYS A 34 11.18 -3.59 -11.08
CA LYS A 34 12.03 -4.01 -12.20
C LYS A 34 13.49 -4.21 -11.79
N ALA A 35 13.95 -3.54 -10.73
CA ALA A 35 15.29 -3.71 -10.17
C ALA A 35 15.34 -4.79 -9.06
N ASN A 36 14.20 -5.35 -8.66
CA ASN A 36 14.15 -6.35 -7.60
C ASN A 36 14.66 -7.71 -8.11
N GLU A 37 15.91 -8.02 -7.77
CA GLU A 37 16.56 -9.28 -8.14
C GLU A 37 15.92 -10.50 -7.47
N GLU A 38 15.38 -10.37 -6.26
CA GLU A 38 14.70 -11.48 -5.58
C GLU A 38 13.44 -11.93 -6.34
N LEU A 39 12.64 -10.96 -6.82
CA LEU A 39 11.44 -11.22 -7.63
C LEU A 39 11.82 -11.85 -8.98
N LYS A 40 12.89 -11.36 -9.63
CA LYS A 40 13.43 -11.96 -10.87
C LYS A 40 13.90 -13.39 -10.65
N ASN A 41 14.74 -13.62 -9.65
CA ASN A 41 15.29 -14.94 -9.33
C ASN A 41 14.18 -15.93 -8.96
N THR A 42 13.17 -15.46 -8.22
CA THR A 42 12.00 -16.28 -7.91
C THR A 42 11.22 -16.65 -9.17
N THR A 43 11.03 -15.71 -10.10
CA THR A 43 10.35 -15.97 -11.38
C THR A 43 11.13 -16.95 -12.26
N ILE A 44 12.46 -16.81 -12.33
CA ILE A 44 13.34 -17.76 -13.02
C ILE A 44 13.19 -19.16 -12.42
N ARG A 45 13.30 -19.28 -11.09
CA ARG A 45 13.15 -20.57 -10.40
C ARG A 45 11.77 -21.20 -10.64
N MET A 46 10.71 -20.39 -10.69
CA MET A 46 9.36 -20.88 -11.03
C MET A 46 9.29 -21.40 -12.46
N ALA A 47 9.95 -20.74 -13.42
CA ALA A 47 10.06 -21.24 -14.79
C ALA A 47 10.87 -22.54 -14.86
N GLU A 48 12.01 -22.63 -14.17
CA GLU A 48 12.82 -23.85 -14.10
C GLU A 48 12.05 -25.04 -13.51
N GLN A 49 11.15 -24.77 -12.55
CA GLN A 49 10.31 -25.77 -11.89
C GLN A 49 8.95 -25.99 -12.60
N SER A 50 8.72 -25.34 -13.74
CA SER A 50 7.45 -25.42 -14.48
C SER A 50 7.12 -26.85 -14.89
N LYS A 51 5.86 -27.26 -14.68
CA LYS A 51 5.36 -28.54 -15.19
C LYS A 51 5.34 -28.54 -16.71
N VAL A 52 4.95 -27.43 -17.34
CA VAL A 52 4.91 -27.30 -18.81
C VAL A 52 6.29 -27.60 -19.41
N LEU A 53 7.36 -27.02 -18.86
CA LEU A 53 8.71 -27.24 -19.38
C LEU A 53 9.30 -28.61 -19.01
N ASN A 54 8.92 -29.17 -17.86
CA ASN A 54 9.45 -30.44 -17.37
C ASN A 54 8.60 -31.67 -17.78
N THR A 55 7.56 -31.49 -18.58
CA THR A 55 6.72 -32.59 -19.08
C THR A 55 7.38 -33.28 -20.27
N PRO A 56 7.45 -34.63 -20.31
CA PRO A 56 7.96 -35.34 -21.48
C PRO A 56 7.19 -34.98 -22.76
N GLY A 57 7.91 -34.67 -23.84
CA GLY A 57 7.29 -34.24 -25.10
C GLY A 57 7.14 -32.72 -25.24
N ALA A 58 7.49 -31.93 -24.22
CA ALA A 58 7.59 -30.47 -24.33
C ALA A 58 8.53 -30.04 -25.47
N GLU A 59 9.58 -30.82 -25.75
CA GLU A 59 10.52 -30.58 -26.85
C GLU A 59 9.91 -30.68 -28.25
N LYS A 60 8.71 -31.26 -28.37
CA LYS A 60 7.98 -31.42 -29.64
C LYS A 60 6.95 -30.33 -29.87
N GLN A 61 6.65 -29.52 -28.86
CA GLN A 61 5.73 -28.39 -28.99
C GLN A 61 6.42 -27.22 -29.68
N THR A 62 5.62 -26.38 -30.33
CA THR A 62 6.15 -25.13 -30.89
C THR A 62 6.50 -24.16 -29.78
N LYS A 63 7.42 -23.23 -30.07
CA LYS A 63 7.78 -22.14 -29.15
C LYS A 63 6.54 -21.40 -28.65
N ARG A 64 5.55 -21.14 -29.52
CA ARG A 64 4.32 -20.44 -29.15
C ARG A 64 3.52 -21.22 -28.11
N GLU A 65 3.25 -22.49 -28.38
CA GLU A 65 2.50 -23.36 -27.45
C GLU A 65 3.18 -23.45 -26.09
N LEU A 66 4.51 -23.58 -26.06
CA LEU A 66 5.27 -23.59 -24.81
C LEU A 66 5.14 -22.28 -24.03
N PHE A 67 5.26 -21.12 -24.69
CA PHE A 67 5.13 -19.83 -24.02
C PHE A 67 3.70 -19.59 -23.53
N ASP A 68 2.68 -19.94 -24.31
CA ASP A 68 1.28 -19.77 -23.94
C ASP A 68 0.92 -20.68 -22.75
N ALA A 69 1.33 -21.94 -22.78
CA ALA A 69 1.13 -22.87 -21.68
C ALA A 69 1.92 -22.46 -20.42
N LEU A 70 3.18 -22.04 -20.58
CA LEU A 70 4.00 -21.55 -19.46
C LEU A 70 3.39 -20.29 -18.83
N ARG A 71 2.88 -19.38 -19.65
CA ARG A 71 2.15 -18.19 -19.18
C ARG A 71 0.90 -18.60 -18.41
N GLN A 72 0.11 -19.54 -18.95
CA GLN A 72 -1.09 -20.04 -18.26
C GLN A 72 -0.76 -20.66 -16.90
N GLU A 73 0.38 -21.34 -16.76
CA GLU A 73 0.85 -21.92 -15.50
C GLU A 73 1.36 -20.85 -14.51
N LEU A 74 2.15 -19.89 -14.99
CA LEU A 74 2.96 -19.02 -14.12
C LEU A 74 2.44 -17.59 -13.95
N GLU A 75 1.54 -17.10 -14.81
CA GLU A 75 1.07 -15.70 -14.77
C GLU A 75 0.48 -15.35 -13.42
N THR A 76 -0.51 -16.11 -12.94
CA THR A 76 -1.14 -15.87 -11.64
C THR A 76 -0.14 -15.87 -10.47
N PRO A 77 0.65 -16.93 -10.23
CA PRO A 77 1.54 -16.95 -9.05
C PRO A 77 2.69 -15.93 -9.15
N VAL A 78 3.16 -15.56 -10.35
CA VAL A 78 4.15 -14.49 -10.52
C VAL A 78 3.51 -13.13 -10.23
N LEU A 79 2.31 -12.87 -10.75
CA LEU A 79 1.59 -11.62 -10.50
C LEU A 79 1.21 -11.46 -9.03
N GLU A 80 0.84 -12.53 -8.33
CA GLU A 80 0.58 -12.50 -6.88
C GLU A 80 1.82 -12.09 -6.09
N ARG A 81 2.99 -12.64 -6.41
CA ARG A 81 4.25 -12.25 -5.78
C ARG A 81 4.62 -10.80 -6.07
N ALA A 82 4.47 -10.37 -7.33
CA ALA A 82 4.72 -8.99 -7.72
C ALA A 82 3.76 -8.02 -6.99
N SER A 83 2.47 -8.36 -6.91
CA SER A 83 1.45 -7.58 -6.19
C SER A 83 1.79 -7.44 -4.71
N LYS A 84 2.21 -8.53 -4.07
CA LYS A 84 2.70 -8.48 -2.69
C LYS A 84 3.90 -7.52 -2.54
N SER A 85 4.90 -7.64 -3.42
CA SER A 85 6.06 -6.74 -3.38
C SER A 85 5.70 -5.26 -3.59
N VAL A 86 4.67 -4.96 -4.39
CA VAL A 86 4.15 -3.58 -4.53
C VAL A 86 3.57 -3.09 -3.21
N TRP A 87 2.72 -3.88 -2.57
CA TRP A 87 2.12 -3.49 -1.29
C TRP A 87 3.16 -3.32 -0.20
N ASP A 88 4.14 -4.22 -0.13
CA ASP A 88 5.25 -4.12 0.82
C ASP A 88 6.02 -2.80 0.60
N LEU A 89 6.21 -2.37 -0.66
CA LEU A 89 6.89 -1.12 -0.98
C LEU A 89 6.05 0.14 -0.67
N ILE A 90 4.73 0.08 -0.89
CA ILE A 90 3.80 1.19 -0.60
C ILE A 90 3.61 1.36 0.91
N LEU A 91 3.59 0.27 1.67
CA LEU A 91 3.35 0.27 3.11
C LEU A 91 4.63 0.43 3.95
N ASP A 92 5.80 0.41 3.32
CA ASP A 92 7.09 0.58 3.99
C ASP A 92 7.23 1.98 4.63
N SER A 93 7.46 2.00 5.94
CA SER A 93 7.62 3.24 6.73
C SER A 93 8.97 3.93 6.57
N ASN A 94 9.94 3.29 5.89
CA ASN A 94 11.32 3.76 5.87
C ASN A 94 11.87 4.10 4.48
N GLY A 95 11.17 3.70 3.42
CA GLY A 95 11.55 3.93 2.02
C GLY A 95 10.45 4.62 1.23
N LEU A 96 9.96 3.97 0.17
CA LEU A 96 9.05 4.62 -0.77
C LEU A 96 7.68 4.93 -0.15
N GLY A 97 7.16 4.09 0.76
CA GLY A 97 5.91 4.37 1.48
C GLY A 97 6.00 5.62 2.35
N LYS A 98 7.16 5.91 2.95
CA LYS A 98 7.45 7.20 3.62
C LYS A 98 7.41 8.36 2.64
N GLU A 99 8.05 8.22 1.47
CA GLU A 99 8.02 9.26 0.42
C GLU A 99 6.58 9.57 -0.05
N ILE A 100 5.76 8.53 -0.23
CA ILE A 100 4.33 8.67 -0.57
C ILE A 100 3.61 9.46 0.54
N SER A 101 3.80 9.07 1.80
CA SER A 101 3.16 9.73 2.95
C SER A 101 3.55 11.20 3.07
N GLU A 102 4.85 11.52 2.95
CA GLU A 102 5.37 12.88 2.99
C GLU A 102 4.86 13.73 1.82
N THR A 103 4.69 13.12 0.64
CA THR A 103 4.17 13.80 -0.54
C THR A 103 2.70 14.17 -0.36
N VAL A 104 1.88 13.23 0.12
CA VAL A 104 0.47 13.48 0.46
C VAL A 104 0.35 14.56 1.53
N GLU A 105 1.14 14.49 2.59
CA GLU A 105 1.13 15.48 3.68
C GLU A 105 1.58 16.87 3.22
N ARG A 106 2.57 16.94 2.31
CA ARG A 106 3.00 18.21 1.70
C ARG A 106 1.89 18.87 0.90
N VAL A 107 1.18 18.10 0.07
CA VAL A 107 0.06 18.62 -0.72
C VAL A 107 -1.07 19.05 0.20
N PHE A 108 -1.41 18.26 1.21
CA PHE A 108 -2.39 18.63 2.22
C PHE A 108 -2.04 19.94 2.94
N CYS A 109 -0.79 20.10 3.40
CA CYS A 109 -0.33 21.34 4.04
C CYS A 109 -0.44 22.54 3.11
N LYS A 110 -0.05 22.38 1.84
CA LYS A 110 -0.15 23.42 0.82
C LYS A 110 -1.60 23.85 0.58
N LEU A 111 -2.51 22.91 0.39
CA LEU A 111 -3.94 23.18 0.22
C LEU A 111 -4.56 23.82 1.47
N SER A 112 -4.07 23.46 2.65
CA SER A 112 -4.52 24.02 3.94
C SER A 112 -3.91 25.39 4.27
N GLY A 113 -3.05 25.94 3.39
CA GLY A 113 -2.33 27.20 3.65
C GLY A 113 -1.30 27.13 4.78
N ARG A 114 -0.86 25.91 5.14
CA ARG A 114 0.19 25.64 6.15
C ARG A 114 1.56 25.39 5.52
N GLU A 115 1.83 26.00 4.37
CA GLU A 115 3.14 25.89 3.74
C GLU A 115 4.21 26.52 4.65
N PRO A 116 5.30 25.80 5.00
CA PRO A 116 6.40 26.38 5.76
C PRO A 116 6.94 27.61 5.00
N PRO A 117 7.19 28.75 5.68
CA PRO A 117 7.67 29.94 5.00
C PRO A 117 8.98 29.62 4.26
N LEU A 118 9.01 29.92 2.95
CA LEU A 118 10.14 29.66 2.05
C LEU A 118 11.43 30.43 2.44
N PHE A 119 11.34 31.32 3.43
CA PHE A 119 12.45 32.01 4.03
C PHE A 119 12.29 32.00 5.56
N PRO A 120 13.32 31.66 6.35
CA PRO A 120 13.37 32.08 7.75
C PRO A 120 13.25 33.61 7.76
N HIS A 121 12.29 34.15 8.50
CA HIS A 121 12.24 35.60 8.74
C HIS A 121 13.58 36.05 9.35
N PRO A 122 14.35 36.95 8.70
CA PRO A 122 15.48 37.57 9.36
C PRO A 122 14.95 38.59 10.37
N ASN A 123 15.28 38.36 11.63
CA ASN A 123 15.37 39.28 12.77
C ASN A 123 14.25 40.32 12.97
N ASP A 124 13.57 40.20 14.12
CA ASP A 124 13.44 41.35 15.02
C ASP A 124 14.40 41.13 16.21
N GLU A 125 15.64 41.61 16.07
CA GLU A 125 16.47 42.03 17.21
C GLU A 125 15.99 43.45 17.56
N SER A 126 15.55 43.79 18.78
CA SER A 126 16.37 44.06 19.98
C SER A 126 15.45 44.83 20.96
N GLN A 127 15.37 44.53 22.25
CA GLN A 127 16.21 45.04 23.37
C GLN A 127 15.47 44.72 24.70
N PRO A 128 16.04 44.99 25.90
CA PRO A 128 17.25 44.46 26.49
C PRO A 128 17.00 43.89 27.92
N GLU A 129 18.08 43.39 28.51
CA GLU A 129 18.27 42.82 29.85
C GLU A 129 17.64 43.62 31.02
N LYS A 130 17.17 42.89 32.04
CA LYS A 130 17.40 43.25 33.45
C LYS A 130 17.77 42.02 34.27
N GLU A 131 18.95 42.11 34.85
CA GLU A 131 19.61 41.19 35.77
C GLU A 131 19.16 41.36 37.24
N ALA A 132 19.67 40.42 38.07
CA ALA A 132 19.80 40.36 39.53
C ALA A 132 18.57 39.80 40.30
N ASP A 133 18.71 38.88 41.25
CA ASP A 133 19.85 38.57 42.14
C ASP A 133 19.74 37.14 42.75
N ASP A 134 20.89 36.64 43.19
CA ASP A 134 21.26 35.47 44.03
C ASP A 134 20.31 35.11 45.22
N GLU A 135 20.37 33.99 45.97
CA GLU A 135 21.45 33.10 46.38
C GLU A 135 20.88 31.82 47.06
N LYS A 136 21.65 30.71 46.99
CA LYS A 136 21.90 29.65 48.02
C LYS A 136 20.77 28.78 48.61
N GLY A 137 21.01 27.45 48.66
CA GLY A 137 20.26 26.61 49.62
C GLY A 137 20.41 25.08 49.69
N LYS A 138 21.59 24.50 49.45
CA LYS A 138 22.14 23.27 50.09
C LYS A 138 21.16 22.20 50.69
N GLY A 139 21.00 21.08 49.98
CA GLY A 139 21.07 19.67 50.44
C GLY A 139 20.06 19.10 51.46
N LYS A 140 19.48 17.92 51.16
CA LYS A 140 19.68 16.65 51.90
C LYS A 140 18.85 15.50 51.31
N GLU A 141 19.47 14.34 51.20
CA GLU A 141 18.89 13.03 50.89
C GLU A 141 17.79 12.60 51.86
N LYS A 142 16.84 11.79 51.38
CA LYS A 142 16.32 10.62 52.11
C LYS A 142 15.57 9.67 51.17
N GLU A 143 16.08 8.44 51.13
CA GLU A 143 15.41 7.21 50.70
C GLU A 143 14.16 6.96 51.57
N ASN A 144 13.06 6.43 51.01
CA ASN A 144 12.71 5.00 51.15
C ASN A 144 11.38 4.65 50.44
N GLU A 145 11.38 3.45 49.85
CA GLU A 145 10.35 2.43 49.54
C GLU A 145 8.88 2.74 49.96
N ASN A 146 7.81 2.34 49.26
CA ASN A 146 7.51 0.98 48.78
C ASN A 146 6.17 0.96 47.98
N GLU A 147 6.02 -0.02 47.08
CA GLU A 147 4.80 -0.70 46.60
C GLU A 147 3.48 0.08 46.35
N LYS A 148 2.94 0.02 45.12
CA LYS A 148 1.88 -0.95 44.76
C LYS A 148 1.47 -0.91 43.29
N GLU A 149 1.35 -2.11 42.74
CA GLU A 149 0.81 -2.51 41.44
C GLU A 149 -0.57 -1.91 41.12
N ASN A 150 -0.86 -1.61 39.85
CA ASN A 150 -1.96 -2.26 39.12
C ASN A 150 -1.93 -1.91 37.63
N SER A 151 -1.41 -2.85 36.84
CA SER A 151 -1.61 -2.94 35.40
C SER A 151 -3.01 -3.49 35.12
N ASN A 152 -3.84 -2.83 34.31
CA ASN A 152 -4.86 -3.59 33.58
C ASN A 152 -5.29 -2.93 32.26
N SER A 153 -4.60 -3.36 31.20
CA SER A 153 -5.05 -3.30 29.81
C SER A 153 -6.22 -4.24 29.59
N LYS A 154 -7.36 -3.75 29.09
CA LYS A 154 -8.45 -4.60 28.57
C LYS A 154 -8.61 -4.41 27.06
N SER A 155 -7.91 -5.27 26.32
CA SER A 155 -8.21 -5.61 24.93
C SER A 155 -9.38 -6.59 24.91
N LYS A 156 -10.52 -6.24 24.29
CA LYS A 156 -11.63 -7.18 24.09
C LYS A 156 -11.82 -7.51 22.60
N LYS A 157 -11.18 -8.60 22.19
CA LYS A 157 -11.49 -9.37 20.96
C LYS A 157 -12.97 -9.78 20.96
N ARG A 158 -13.62 -9.76 19.80
CA ARG A 158 -14.84 -10.55 19.54
C ARG A 158 -14.49 -11.68 18.57
N ASN A 159 -14.89 -12.90 18.94
CA ASN A 159 -14.72 -14.19 18.26
C ASN A 159 -16.09 -14.65 17.69
N PHE A 160 -15.99 -15.55 16.72
CA PHE A 160 -16.91 -16.20 15.78
C PHE A 160 -17.83 -17.30 16.36
N SER A 161 -18.85 -17.67 15.54
CA SER A 161 -19.87 -18.75 15.60
C SER A 161 -21.20 -18.38 16.30
N GLU A 162 -22.42 -18.78 15.92
CA GLU A 162 -23.00 -19.75 14.96
C GLU A 162 -24.52 -19.48 14.91
N MET A 163 -25.22 -19.62 13.77
CA MET A 163 -26.67 -19.93 13.71
C MET A 163 -27.06 -20.31 12.27
N ASN A 164 -27.18 -21.63 12.04
CA ASN A 164 -27.94 -22.24 10.96
C ASN A 164 -29.34 -22.60 11.49
N ALA A 165 -30.38 -22.34 10.67
CA ALA A 165 -31.75 -22.88 10.66
C ALA A 165 -32.70 -21.75 10.21
N GLU A 166 -33.62 -21.86 9.24
CA GLU A 166 -34.09 -22.93 8.37
C GLU A 166 -35.13 -22.29 7.42
N GLY A 167 -35.35 -22.90 6.25
CA GLY A 167 -36.55 -22.74 5.43
C GLY A 167 -36.35 -21.93 4.15
N SER A 168 -36.86 -22.31 2.98
CA SER A 168 -37.63 -23.48 2.55
C SER A 168 -37.70 -23.40 1.01
N ALA A 169 -37.82 -24.56 0.37
CA ALA A 169 -37.70 -24.86 -1.04
C ALA A 169 -38.63 -24.09 -2.03
N THR A 170 -38.19 -24.04 -3.29
CA THR A 170 -38.90 -24.44 -4.54
C THR A 170 -37.85 -24.34 -5.69
N GLU A 171 -37.36 -25.43 -6.30
CA GLU A 171 -37.93 -26.19 -7.45
C GLU A 171 -38.20 -25.28 -8.69
N VAL A 172 -37.84 -25.54 -9.94
CA VAL A 172 -37.25 -26.67 -10.69
C VAL A 172 -36.93 -26.20 -12.14
N ALA A 173 -36.13 -26.97 -12.89
CA ALA A 173 -35.97 -27.03 -14.37
C ALA A 173 -35.32 -25.81 -15.09
N GLY A 174 -34.31 -25.93 -15.95
CA GLY A 174 -33.83 -27.04 -16.76
C GLY A 174 -34.19 -26.81 -18.24
N LYS A 175 -33.26 -26.31 -19.06
CA LYS A 175 -33.19 -26.63 -20.50
C LYS A 175 -31.88 -26.15 -21.16
N SER A 176 -31.14 -27.12 -21.67
CA SER A 176 -30.13 -27.00 -22.72
C SER A 176 -30.83 -26.90 -24.08
N SER A 177 -30.30 -26.11 -25.02
CA SER A 177 -30.54 -26.24 -26.47
C SER A 177 -29.42 -25.54 -27.25
N ASP A 178 -28.56 -26.35 -27.83
CA ASP A 178 -27.58 -26.04 -28.88
C ASP A 178 -28.25 -26.27 -30.25
N THR A 179 -28.06 -25.41 -31.26
CA THR A 179 -28.11 -25.72 -32.72
C THR A 179 -27.79 -24.48 -33.61
N PRO A 180 -27.44 -24.64 -34.92
CA PRO A 180 -26.29 -23.98 -35.52
C PRO A 180 -26.58 -23.16 -36.82
N ALA A 181 -25.52 -22.53 -37.34
CA ALA A 181 -25.17 -22.20 -38.72
C ALA A 181 -26.24 -21.75 -39.76
N ALA A 182 -25.98 -20.61 -40.39
CA ALA A 182 -26.33 -20.32 -41.78
C ALA A 182 -25.17 -19.57 -42.47
N PRO A 183 -24.72 -19.98 -43.68
CA PRO A 183 -23.94 -19.14 -44.57
C PRO A 183 -24.87 -18.54 -45.64
N ASP A 184 -24.73 -17.24 -45.91
CA ASP A 184 -25.31 -16.62 -47.10
C ASP A 184 -24.19 -16.11 -48.01
N ASP A 185 -24.15 -16.72 -49.19
CA ASP A 185 -23.43 -16.33 -50.39
C ASP A 185 -24.34 -15.39 -51.20
N ALA A 186 -23.81 -14.28 -51.71
CA ALA A 186 -24.46 -13.56 -52.79
C ALA A 186 -23.43 -12.74 -53.61
N THR A 187 -23.05 -13.34 -54.75
CA THR A 187 -22.93 -12.78 -56.11
C THR A 187 -22.14 -11.48 -56.34
#